data_AF-A0A2N2CDX9-F1
#
_entry.id   AF-A0A2N2CDX9-F1
#
_cell.length_a   1.000
_cell.length_b   1.000
_cell.length_c   1.000
_cell.angle_alpha   90.00
_cell.angle_beta   90.00
_cell.angle_gamma   90.00
#
_symmetry.space_group_name_H-M   'P 1'
#
loop_
_entity.id
_entity.type
_entity.pdbx_description
1 polymer ?
#
loop_
_entity_poly.entity_id
_entity_poly.type
_entity_poly.pdbx_seq_one_letter_code
_entity_poly.pdbx_strand_id
1 'polypeptide(L)'
;MLIVYYRKEAFKPKLMIFLLLLVVMSESGINTAATGLGVANRTVYVSDNQAITDVLNNVSEQDASFYRVEKEVRRTNNDSAWHHYKGFSTFSSTAFAGLNNHLNSLGFRSSMNSYSFDGYTPLTASMFTVKYMLHNQMADSSNLNRLVETRDGIYLYENTYTLPLGFMLEYEFEQSWKTDSSNPFRVQNSFSETLINKSLFESMETRNAGKSVTINVKDNRNIYVYISNSALLKNVTVNKSPSYDMDDNPVMTFSNLRHKHILSIGKGVPDSDIAISAESEDITSLFLTAYSFNEDVFIDVYNHLSKNPFVVEEYGDTFIRGTIDSDIDGIMYTSIPFDNGWKAYVNG
;
A
#
# COMPACT_ATOMS: atom_id res chain seq x y z
N MET A 1 20.29 46.30 12.26
CA MET A 1 21.29 47.16 12.93
C MET A 1 22.38 47.65 11.97
N LEU A 2 23.01 46.80 11.15
CA LEU A 2 24.07 47.19 10.19
C LEU A 2 23.62 48.25 9.15
N ILE A 3 22.40 48.14 8.60
CA ILE A 3 21.84 49.14 7.65
C ILE A 3 21.71 50.54 8.29
N VAL A 4 21.46 50.60 9.59
CA VAL A 4 21.37 51.87 10.34
C VAL A 4 22.75 52.50 10.53
N TYR A 5 23.79 51.70 10.74
CA TYR A 5 25.18 52.19 10.81
C TYR A 5 25.74 52.62 9.45
N TYR A 6 25.33 51.96 8.37
CA TYR A 6 25.68 52.35 6.99
C TYR A 6 25.11 53.72 6.65
N ARG A 7 23.83 53.96 6.97
CA ARG A 7 23.14 55.24 6.75
C ARG A 7 23.68 56.39 7.63
N LYS A 8 24.40 56.07 8.71
CA LYS A 8 25.02 57.07 9.61
C LYS A 8 26.49 57.35 9.30
N GLU A 9 27.05 56.80 8.20
CA GLU A 9 28.46 56.90 7.79
C GLU A 9 29.49 56.55 8.89
N ALA A 10 29.09 55.84 9.95
CA ALA A 10 29.94 55.59 11.10
C ALA A 10 31.08 54.58 10.81
N PHE A 11 31.00 53.86 9.68
CA PHE A 11 31.98 52.87 9.22
C PHE A 11 32.15 52.91 7.70
N LYS A 12 33.31 52.46 7.19
CA LYS A 12 33.60 52.42 5.75
C LYS A 12 32.53 51.58 5.00
N PRO A 13 31.86 52.12 3.96
CA PRO A 13 30.80 51.45 3.21
C PRO A 13 31.13 50.01 2.76
N LYS A 14 32.36 49.77 2.30
CA LYS A 14 32.83 48.44 1.86
C LYS A 14 32.86 47.40 2.99
N LEU A 15 33.26 47.81 4.20
CA LEU A 15 33.28 46.92 5.37
C LEU A 15 31.85 46.56 5.81
N MET A 16 30.94 47.53 5.74
CA MET A 16 29.53 47.32 6.07
C MET A 16 28.85 46.33 5.12
N ILE A 17 29.12 46.46 3.81
CA ILE A 17 28.62 45.52 2.80
C ILE A 17 29.22 44.13 3.03
N PHE A 18 30.52 44.04 3.32
CA PHE A 18 31.17 42.76 3.64
C PHE A 18 30.56 42.07 4.86
N LEU A 19 30.35 42.80 5.96
CA LEU A 19 29.73 42.26 7.17
C LEU A 19 28.28 41.82 6.94
N LEU A 20 27.51 42.59 6.16
CA LEU A 20 26.15 42.21 5.80
C LEU A 20 26.14 40.91 4.99
N LEU A 21 27.02 40.79 3.98
CA LEU A 21 27.16 39.56 3.20
C LEU A 21 27.55 38.37 4.08
N LEU A 22 28.45 38.58 5.04
CA LEU A 22 28.87 37.54 5.97
C LEU A 22 27.70 37.05 6.83
N VAL A 23 26.89 37.97 7.38
CA VAL A 23 25.67 37.62 8.12
C VAL A 23 24.68 36.86 7.24
N VAL A 24 24.41 37.34 6.02
CA VAL A 24 23.48 36.66 5.10
C VAL A 24 23.98 35.27 4.73
N MET A 25 25.29 35.10 4.46
CA MET A 25 25.87 33.79 4.16
C MET A 25 25.82 32.85 5.37
N SER A 26 26.11 33.35 6.57
CA SER A 26 26.02 32.56 7.80
C SER A 26 24.58 32.15 8.11
N GLU A 27 23.63 33.07 8.00
CA GLU A 27 22.21 32.78 8.19
C GLU A 27 21.71 31.77 7.15
N SER A 28 22.03 31.96 5.88
CA SER A 28 21.66 31.02 4.81
C SER A 28 22.28 29.64 5.02
N GLY A 29 23.55 29.59 5.44
CA GLY A 29 24.27 28.35 5.73
C GLY A 29 23.71 27.61 6.94
N ILE A 30 23.43 28.32 8.03
CA ILE A 30 22.78 27.76 9.23
C ILE A 30 21.37 27.29 8.88
N ASN A 31 20.60 28.10 8.14
CA ASN A 31 19.25 27.75 7.72
C ASN A 31 19.24 26.50 6.83
N THR A 32 20.16 26.41 5.86
CA THR A 32 20.32 25.22 5.01
C THR A 32 20.81 24.01 5.81
N ALA A 33 21.68 24.18 6.80
CA ALA A 33 22.09 23.08 7.67
C ALA A 33 20.95 22.60 8.59
N ALA A 34 20.09 23.52 9.06
CA ALA A 34 18.99 23.23 9.96
C ALA A 34 17.72 22.72 9.25
N THR A 35 17.47 23.16 8.02
CA THR A 35 16.24 22.87 7.26
C THR A 35 16.49 22.09 5.97
N GLY A 36 17.75 21.98 5.55
CA GLY A 36 18.13 21.22 4.37
C GLY A 36 17.78 19.75 4.58
N LEU A 37 16.95 19.23 3.68
CA LEU A 37 16.71 17.81 3.60
C LEU A 37 18.01 17.14 3.15
N GLY A 38 18.44 16.10 3.86
CA GLY A 38 19.62 15.33 3.48
C GLY A 38 19.49 14.86 2.03
N VAL A 39 20.53 15.05 1.23
CA VAL A 39 20.57 14.51 -0.12
C VAL A 39 20.78 13.00 -0.02
N ALA A 40 19.80 12.22 -0.44
CA ALA A 40 19.98 10.79 -0.56
C ALA A 40 21.00 10.52 -1.69
N ASN A 41 22.00 9.69 -1.40
CA ASN A 41 23.08 9.41 -2.34
C ASN A 41 22.53 8.64 -3.56
N ARG A 42 22.99 8.98 -4.78
CA ARG A 42 22.60 8.28 -6.01
C ARG A 42 22.74 6.76 -5.87
N THR A 43 23.79 6.30 -5.18
CA THR A 43 24.02 4.87 -4.93
C THR A 43 22.82 4.22 -4.26
N VAL A 44 22.19 4.87 -3.29
CA VAL A 44 20.97 4.37 -2.61
C VAL A 44 19.77 4.34 -3.54
N TYR A 45 19.74 5.19 -4.59
CA TYR A 45 18.66 5.26 -5.58
C TYR A 45 18.76 4.27 -6.74
N VAL A 46 19.91 3.61 -6.91
CA VAL A 46 20.11 2.68 -8.03
C VAL A 46 20.60 1.31 -7.58
N SER A 47 20.80 1.12 -6.27
CA SER A 47 21.41 -0.09 -5.70
C SER A 47 20.65 -1.38 -6.01
N ASP A 48 19.33 -1.29 -6.15
CA ASP A 48 18.43 -2.41 -6.43
C ASP A 48 17.99 -2.47 -7.89
N ASN A 49 18.36 -1.50 -8.74
CA ASN A 49 17.85 -1.42 -10.11
C ASN A 49 18.18 -2.67 -10.92
N GLN A 50 19.44 -3.12 -10.89
CA GLN A 50 19.89 -4.28 -11.66
C GLN A 50 19.19 -5.55 -11.18
N ALA A 51 19.17 -5.78 -9.86
CA ALA A 51 18.51 -6.93 -9.25
C ALA A 51 17.03 -7.00 -9.61
N ILE A 52 16.32 -5.86 -9.54
CA ILE A 52 14.91 -5.78 -9.94
C ILE A 52 14.74 -6.06 -11.44
N THR A 53 15.55 -5.45 -12.31
CA THR A 53 15.48 -5.69 -13.76
C THR A 53 15.69 -7.17 -14.09
N ASP A 54 16.66 -7.80 -13.46
CA ASP A 54 16.98 -9.20 -13.72
C ASP A 54 15.88 -10.16 -13.28
N VAL A 55 15.33 -9.94 -12.07
CA VAL A 55 14.20 -10.70 -11.55
C VAL A 55 12.97 -10.54 -12.45
N LEU A 56 12.68 -9.31 -12.90
CA LEU A 56 11.53 -9.04 -13.76
C LEU A 56 11.70 -9.64 -15.17
N ASN A 57 12.91 -9.59 -15.73
CA ASN A 57 13.20 -10.21 -17.02
C ASN A 57 12.95 -11.73 -16.95
N ASN A 58 13.42 -12.39 -15.89
CA ASN A 58 13.20 -13.83 -15.73
C ASN A 58 11.71 -14.19 -15.63
N VAL A 59 10.93 -13.43 -14.85
CA VAL A 59 9.47 -13.61 -14.79
C VAL A 59 8.82 -13.43 -16.16
N SER A 60 9.23 -12.40 -16.92
CA SER A 60 8.65 -12.12 -18.24
C SER A 60 8.94 -13.22 -19.27
N GLU A 61 10.01 -14.00 -19.10
CA GLU A 61 10.31 -15.17 -19.92
C GLU A 61 9.43 -16.38 -19.57
N GLN A 62 8.94 -16.46 -18.34
CA GLN A 62 8.18 -17.60 -17.81
C GLN A 62 6.66 -17.37 -17.81
N ASP A 63 6.22 -16.14 -17.63
CA ASP A 63 4.81 -15.75 -17.54
C ASP A 63 4.48 -14.72 -18.63
N ALA A 64 3.75 -15.18 -19.65
CA ALA A 64 3.25 -14.33 -20.73
C ALA A 64 1.87 -13.71 -20.42
N SER A 65 1.24 -14.09 -19.30
CA SER A 65 -0.09 -13.57 -18.95
C SER A 65 -0.03 -12.08 -18.58
N PHE A 66 -1.19 -11.43 -18.52
CA PHE A 66 -1.26 -10.10 -17.91
C PHE A 66 -1.11 -10.23 -16.40
N TYR A 67 -0.14 -9.53 -15.83
CA TYR A 67 0.02 -9.37 -14.40
C TYR A 67 0.51 -7.96 -14.04
N ARG A 68 0.28 -7.59 -12.77
CA ARG A 68 0.93 -6.44 -12.15
C ARG A 68 1.98 -6.90 -11.14
N VAL A 69 2.95 -6.01 -10.94
CA VAL A 69 4.00 -6.14 -9.94
C VAL A 69 3.90 -4.96 -8.98
N GLU A 70 4.08 -5.20 -7.69
CA GLU A 70 4.24 -4.13 -6.70
C GLU A 70 5.49 -4.36 -5.85
N LYS A 71 5.95 -3.30 -5.20
CA LYS A 71 7.12 -3.31 -4.33
C LYS A 71 6.68 -2.98 -2.92
N GLU A 72 7.10 -3.77 -1.94
CA GLU A 72 6.79 -3.54 -0.53
C GLU A 72 7.43 -2.22 -0.07
N VAL A 73 8.75 -2.09 -0.27
CA VAL A 73 9.50 -0.88 0.10
C VAL A 73 9.76 -0.02 -1.13
N ARG A 74 8.88 0.95 -1.36
CA ARG A 74 8.97 1.88 -2.49
C ARG A 74 9.89 3.08 -2.20
N ARG A 75 10.57 3.57 -3.24
CA ARG A 75 11.23 4.89 -3.20
C ARG A 75 10.25 6.01 -3.55
N THR A 76 9.36 5.77 -4.49
CA THR A 76 8.28 6.66 -4.89
C THR A 76 7.04 5.86 -5.26
N ASN A 77 5.88 6.51 -5.28
CA ASN A 77 4.65 5.89 -5.78
C ASN A 77 4.70 5.65 -7.31
N ASN A 78 5.75 6.07 -8.01
CA ASN A 78 5.98 5.81 -9.45
C ASN A 78 7.14 4.83 -9.72
N ASP A 79 7.50 3.97 -8.74
CA ASP A 79 8.57 2.96 -8.90
C ASP A 79 8.32 2.03 -10.11
N SER A 80 7.05 1.77 -10.46
CA SER A 80 6.66 1.00 -11.64
C SER A 80 7.15 1.60 -12.96
N ALA A 81 6.99 2.91 -13.13
CA ALA A 81 7.50 3.62 -14.29
C ALA A 81 9.04 3.67 -14.31
N TRP A 82 9.67 3.72 -13.13
CA TRP A 82 11.12 3.73 -12.99
C TRP A 82 11.76 2.38 -13.32
N HIS A 83 11.13 1.27 -12.92
CA HIS A 83 11.63 -0.09 -13.13
C HIS A 83 10.95 -0.81 -14.31
N HIS A 84 10.13 -0.12 -15.10
CA HIS A 84 9.46 -0.63 -16.30
C HIS A 84 8.56 -1.86 -16.07
N TYR A 85 7.82 -1.90 -14.96
CA TYR A 85 6.79 -2.92 -14.72
C TYR A 85 5.38 -2.32 -14.63
N LYS A 86 4.36 -3.15 -14.83
CA LYS A 86 2.95 -2.77 -14.70
C LYS A 86 2.59 -2.67 -13.22
N GLY A 87 2.58 -1.45 -12.67
CA GLY A 87 2.26 -1.21 -11.26
C GLY A 87 0.79 -0.91 -10.98
N PHE A 88 0.46 -0.88 -9.70
CA PHE A 88 -0.74 -0.30 -9.12
C PHE A 88 -0.47 1.10 -8.57
N SER A 89 0.61 1.28 -7.81
CA SER A 89 0.92 2.55 -7.15
C SER A 89 1.17 3.65 -8.18
N THR A 90 0.65 4.86 -7.93
CA THR A 90 0.84 6.01 -8.84
C THR A 90 0.79 7.34 -8.09
N PHE A 91 1.67 8.25 -8.47
CA PHE A 91 1.57 9.68 -8.20
C PHE A 91 1.30 10.40 -9.53
N SER A 92 0.20 11.16 -9.59
CA SER A 92 -0.16 12.00 -10.73
C SER A 92 -0.95 13.22 -10.28
N SER A 93 -0.54 14.41 -10.76
CA SER A 93 -1.28 15.66 -10.53
C SER A 93 -2.70 15.65 -11.11
N THR A 94 -2.99 14.73 -12.03
CA THR A 94 -4.30 14.56 -12.66
C THR A 94 -4.99 13.27 -12.20
N ALA A 95 -4.61 12.72 -11.04
CA ALA A 95 -5.25 11.51 -10.50
C ALA A 95 -6.76 11.71 -10.30
N PHE A 96 -7.54 10.71 -10.69
CA PHE A 96 -9.00 10.78 -10.63
C PHE A 96 -9.51 10.65 -9.20
N ALA A 97 -10.21 11.68 -8.71
CA ALA A 97 -10.68 11.74 -7.32
C ALA A 97 -11.63 10.58 -6.95
N GLY A 98 -12.48 10.14 -7.89
CA GLY A 98 -13.39 9.01 -7.67
C GLY A 98 -12.65 7.70 -7.40
N LEU A 99 -11.58 7.43 -8.16
CA LEU A 99 -10.71 6.28 -7.96
C LEU A 99 -10.03 6.38 -6.58
N ASN A 100 -9.47 7.54 -6.25
CA ASN A 100 -8.79 7.74 -4.97
C ASN A 100 -9.71 7.50 -3.78
N ASN A 101 -10.97 7.93 -3.87
CA ASN A 101 -11.99 7.69 -2.84
C ASN A 101 -12.35 6.21 -2.74
N HIS A 102 -12.52 5.52 -3.86
CA HIS A 102 -12.81 4.09 -3.89
C HIS A 102 -11.65 3.24 -3.33
N LEU A 103 -10.41 3.54 -3.74
CA LEU A 103 -9.24 2.88 -3.17
C LEU A 103 -9.11 3.15 -1.67
N ASN A 104 -9.45 4.36 -1.21
CA ASN A 104 -9.46 4.65 0.21
C ASN A 104 -10.53 3.84 0.99
N SER A 105 -11.73 3.65 0.42
CA SER A 105 -12.77 2.84 1.07
C SER A 105 -12.41 1.36 1.14
N LEU A 106 -11.59 0.87 0.21
CA LEU A 106 -10.98 -0.46 0.27
C LEU A 106 -9.84 -0.58 1.29
N GLY A 107 -9.32 0.54 1.80
CA GLY A 107 -8.27 0.58 2.82
C GLY A 107 -6.87 0.93 2.31
N PHE A 108 -6.72 1.28 1.03
CA PHE A 108 -5.44 1.71 0.49
C PHE A 108 -5.06 3.13 0.95
N ARG A 109 -3.76 3.36 1.07
CA ARG A 109 -3.21 4.69 1.29
C ARG A 109 -3.42 5.54 0.04
N SER A 110 -4.21 6.58 0.21
CA SER A 110 -4.66 7.46 -0.87
C SER A 110 -4.69 8.92 -0.44
N SER A 111 -4.49 9.80 -1.40
CA SER A 111 -4.46 11.26 -1.30
C SER A 111 -5.03 11.87 -2.58
N MET A 112 -5.13 13.19 -2.67
CA MET A 112 -5.71 13.85 -3.84
C MET A 112 -5.00 13.50 -5.16
N ASN A 113 -3.67 13.38 -5.14
CA ASN A 113 -2.82 13.23 -6.32
C ASN A 113 -2.01 11.93 -6.32
N SER A 114 -2.31 11.00 -5.40
CA SER A 114 -1.57 9.75 -5.33
C SER A 114 -2.28 8.68 -4.54
N TYR A 115 -2.14 7.46 -5.01
CA TYR A 115 -2.53 6.24 -4.34
C TYR A 115 -1.37 5.25 -4.40
N SER A 116 -1.29 4.38 -3.40
CA SER A 116 -0.25 3.37 -3.32
C SER A 116 -0.83 2.05 -2.85
N PHE A 117 -0.12 0.97 -3.14
CA PHE A 117 -0.50 -0.36 -2.70
C PHE A 117 -0.36 -0.56 -1.19
N ASP A 118 0.08 0.43 -0.41
CA ASP A 118 0.02 0.38 1.06
C ASP A 118 -1.42 0.20 1.53
N GLY A 119 -1.63 -0.76 2.44
CA GLY A 119 -2.97 -1.14 2.90
C GLY A 119 -3.66 -2.20 2.04
N TYR A 120 -2.94 -2.82 1.11
CA TYR A 120 -3.44 -4.00 0.42
C TYR A 120 -3.77 -5.14 1.40
N THR A 121 -4.68 -5.99 0.95
CA THR A 121 -5.09 -7.25 1.56
C THR A 121 -5.01 -8.34 0.49
N PRO A 122 -5.06 -9.64 0.83
CA PRO A 122 -5.08 -10.69 -0.19
C PRO A 122 -6.24 -10.54 -1.18
N LEU A 123 -7.43 -10.14 -0.71
CA LEU A 123 -8.57 -9.82 -1.58
C LEU A 123 -8.21 -8.72 -2.60
N THR A 124 -7.73 -7.58 -2.12
CA THR A 124 -7.50 -6.43 -3.00
C THR A 124 -6.30 -6.64 -3.92
N ALA A 125 -5.24 -7.33 -3.47
CA ALA A 125 -4.15 -7.75 -4.34
C ALA A 125 -4.64 -8.65 -5.48
N SER A 126 -5.53 -9.59 -5.16
CA SER A 126 -6.16 -10.47 -6.13
C SER A 126 -7.01 -9.70 -7.14
N MET A 127 -7.95 -8.87 -6.66
CA MET A 127 -8.84 -8.07 -7.51
C MET A 127 -8.10 -7.14 -8.46
N PHE A 128 -6.99 -6.55 -8.03
CA PHE A 128 -6.19 -5.64 -8.87
C PHE A 128 -5.13 -6.35 -9.73
N THR A 129 -5.17 -7.68 -9.81
CA THR A 129 -4.28 -8.50 -10.64
C THR A 129 -2.80 -8.31 -10.28
N VAL A 130 -2.50 -8.02 -9.01
CA VAL A 130 -1.12 -7.92 -8.51
C VAL A 130 -0.61 -9.31 -8.20
N LYS A 131 0.07 -9.91 -9.17
CA LYS A 131 0.56 -11.28 -9.10
C LYS A 131 1.91 -11.38 -8.42
N TYR A 132 2.77 -10.38 -8.56
CA TYR A 132 4.13 -10.43 -8.03
C TYR A 132 4.42 -9.28 -7.07
N MET A 133 5.12 -9.60 -5.98
CA MET A 133 5.54 -8.67 -4.94
C MET A 133 7.06 -8.70 -4.79
N LEU A 134 7.70 -7.54 -4.96
CA LEU A 134 9.13 -7.33 -4.72
C LEU A 134 9.35 -6.94 -3.26
N HIS A 135 10.15 -7.72 -2.55
CA HIS A 135 10.54 -7.51 -1.17
C HIS A 135 12.05 -7.29 -1.04
N ASN A 136 12.45 -6.51 -0.05
CA ASN A 136 13.86 -6.25 0.28
C ASN A 136 14.36 -7.12 1.44
N GLN A 137 13.49 -7.99 1.95
CA GLN A 137 13.75 -8.95 3.02
C GLN A 137 12.96 -10.21 2.73
N MET A 138 13.41 -11.34 3.25
CA MET A 138 12.60 -12.55 3.19
C MET A 138 11.35 -12.37 4.04
N ALA A 139 10.21 -12.72 3.47
CA ALA A 139 8.95 -12.92 4.17
C ALA A 139 8.65 -14.42 4.26
N ASP A 140 7.93 -14.82 5.30
CA ASP A 140 7.45 -16.18 5.43
C ASP A 140 6.53 -16.53 4.25
N SER A 141 6.84 -17.61 3.56
CA SER A 141 5.93 -18.15 2.55
C SER A 141 4.69 -18.72 3.23
N SER A 142 3.56 -18.62 2.55
CA SER A 142 2.27 -19.11 3.03
C SER A 142 1.53 -19.82 1.90
N ASN A 143 0.31 -20.31 2.13
CA ASN A 143 -0.50 -20.79 1.01
C ASN A 143 -0.90 -19.64 0.05
N LEU A 144 -0.86 -18.39 0.53
CA LEU A 144 -1.24 -17.21 -0.25
C LEU A 144 -0.11 -16.65 -1.12
N ASN A 145 1.14 -16.95 -0.77
CA ASN A 145 2.30 -16.45 -1.50
C ASN A 145 3.49 -17.41 -1.45
N ARG A 146 4.28 -17.44 -2.52
CA ARG A 146 5.49 -18.27 -2.60
C ARG A 146 6.65 -17.47 -3.16
N LEU A 147 7.85 -17.68 -2.60
CA LEU A 147 9.08 -17.15 -3.17
C LEU A 147 9.34 -17.83 -4.53
N VAL A 148 9.46 -17.05 -5.60
CA VAL A 148 9.72 -17.55 -6.96
C VAL A 148 11.10 -17.18 -7.46
N GLU A 149 11.68 -16.07 -7.00
CA GLU A 149 13.02 -15.67 -7.39
C GLU A 149 13.75 -14.87 -6.31
N THR A 150 15.08 -14.90 -6.34
CA THR A 150 15.94 -14.10 -5.47
C THR A 150 17.16 -13.64 -6.24
N ARG A 151 17.49 -12.35 -6.12
CA ARG A 151 18.72 -11.78 -6.67
C ARG A 151 19.17 -10.59 -5.83
N ASP A 152 20.42 -10.62 -5.38
CA ASP A 152 21.09 -9.51 -4.67
C ASP A 152 20.27 -8.84 -3.55
N GLY A 153 19.60 -9.64 -2.71
CA GLY A 153 18.78 -9.14 -1.59
C GLY A 153 17.39 -8.64 -1.98
N ILE A 154 17.00 -8.79 -3.26
CA ILE A 154 15.63 -8.65 -3.74
C ILE A 154 15.00 -10.04 -3.83
N TYR A 155 13.81 -10.16 -3.25
CA TYR A 155 13.03 -11.39 -3.18
C TYR A 155 11.72 -11.16 -3.91
N LEU A 156 11.42 -12.01 -4.89
CA LEU A 156 10.17 -11.95 -5.63
C LEU A 156 9.21 -13.03 -5.13
N TYR A 157 8.06 -12.60 -4.64
CA TYR A 157 6.97 -13.48 -4.23
C TYR A 157 5.86 -13.44 -5.27
N GLU A 158 5.29 -14.60 -5.57
CA GLU A 158 4.07 -14.74 -6.37
C GLU A 158 2.87 -14.92 -5.42
N ASN A 159 1.82 -14.13 -5.62
CA ASN A 159 0.52 -14.27 -4.98
C ASN A 159 -0.26 -15.40 -5.67
N THR A 160 -0.49 -16.51 -4.95
CA THR A 160 -1.05 -17.76 -5.48
C THR A 160 -2.46 -17.60 -6.03
N TYR A 161 -3.27 -16.74 -5.42
CA TYR A 161 -4.70 -16.57 -5.73
C TYR A 161 -4.94 -15.21 -6.38
N THR A 162 -4.34 -14.97 -7.55
CA THR A 162 -4.48 -13.70 -8.29
C THR A 162 -5.58 -13.80 -9.33
N LEU A 163 -6.63 -12.97 -9.22
CA LEU A 163 -7.71 -12.94 -10.20
C LEU A 163 -7.21 -12.37 -11.54
N PRO A 164 -7.80 -12.81 -12.67
CA PRO A 164 -7.55 -12.23 -13.99
C PRO A 164 -7.89 -10.73 -14.02
N LEU A 165 -7.48 -10.07 -15.10
CA LEU A 165 -7.76 -8.64 -15.32
C LEU A 165 -9.26 -8.31 -15.24
N GLY A 166 -10.13 -9.24 -15.61
CA GLY A 166 -11.57 -9.11 -15.42
C GLY A 166 -12.26 -10.45 -15.21
N PHE A 167 -13.47 -10.42 -14.68
CA PHE A 167 -14.29 -11.60 -14.38
C PHE A 167 -15.77 -11.22 -14.32
N MET A 168 -16.66 -12.18 -14.55
CA MET A 168 -18.11 -11.95 -14.49
C MET A 168 -18.64 -11.92 -13.06
N LEU A 169 -19.63 -11.07 -12.85
CA LEU A 169 -20.43 -10.91 -11.64
C LEU A 169 -21.90 -10.82 -12.03
N GLU A 170 -22.80 -11.27 -11.16
CA GLU A 170 -24.25 -11.07 -11.32
C GLU A 170 -24.61 -9.57 -11.31
N TYR A 171 -25.69 -9.17 -12.01
CA TYR A 171 -26.10 -7.76 -12.09
C TYR A 171 -26.39 -7.12 -10.72
N GLU A 172 -26.93 -7.91 -9.80
CA GLU A 172 -27.30 -7.51 -8.46
C GLU A 172 -26.08 -7.20 -7.58
N PHE A 173 -24.88 -7.61 -8.00
CA PHE A 173 -23.65 -7.42 -7.24
C PHE A 173 -23.39 -5.94 -6.96
N GLU A 174 -23.48 -5.08 -7.97
CA GLU A 174 -23.17 -3.64 -7.86
C GLU A 174 -24.08 -2.95 -6.83
N GLN A 175 -25.35 -3.35 -6.76
CA GLN A 175 -26.32 -2.80 -5.81
C GLN A 175 -26.15 -3.35 -4.39
N SER A 176 -25.60 -4.56 -4.27
CA SER A 176 -25.45 -5.28 -3.01
C SER A 176 -24.14 -4.97 -2.30
N TRP A 177 -23.08 -4.63 -3.04
CA TRP A 177 -21.78 -4.33 -2.48
C TRP A 177 -21.72 -2.93 -1.84
N LYS A 178 -21.64 -2.89 -0.51
CA LYS A 178 -21.63 -1.65 0.27
C LYS A 178 -20.21 -1.13 0.45
N THR A 179 -19.94 0.04 -0.14
CA THR A 179 -18.63 0.71 -0.11
C THR A 179 -18.59 1.96 0.77
N ASP A 180 -19.72 2.31 1.39
CA ASP A 180 -19.94 3.56 2.15
C ASP A 180 -19.57 3.45 3.65
N SER A 181 -18.64 2.56 4.00
CA SER A 181 -18.15 2.42 5.37
C SER A 181 -16.84 3.16 5.60
N SER A 182 -16.71 3.80 6.77
CA SER A 182 -15.43 4.36 7.22
C SER A 182 -14.43 3.29 7.68
N ASN A 183 -14.87 2.04 7.82
CA ASN A 183 -14.04 0.89 8.17
C ASN A 183 -13.85 0.02 6.91
N PRO A 184 -12.64 -0.05 6.34
CA PRO A 184 -12.40 -0.76 5.08
C PRO A 184 -12.62 -2.28 5.19
N PHE A 185 -12.48 -2.87 6.39
CA PHE A 185 -12.80 -4.29 6.60
C PHE A 185 -14.29 -4.58 6.40
N ARG A 186 -15.17 -3.62 6.69
CA ARG A 186 -16.61 -3.78 6.42
C ARG A 186 -16.92 -3.70 4.92
N VAL A 187 -16.19 -2.87 4.17
CA VAL A 187 -16.32 -2.79 2.71
C VAL A 187 -15.87 -4.11 2.06
N GLN A 188 -14.75 -4.65 2.51
CA GLN A 188 -14.24 -5.94 2.02
C GLN A 188 -15.12 -7.12 2.47
N ASN A 189 -15.65 -7.10 3.69
CA ASN A 189 -16.64 -8.11 4.13
C ASN A 189 -17.93 -8.04 3.33
N SER A 190 -18.44 -6.84 3.03
CA SER A 190 -19.61 -6.71 2.17
C SER A 190 -19.36 -7.32 0.79
N PHE A 191 -18.14 -7.20 0.24
CA PHE A 191 -17.79 -7.84 -1.03
C PHE A 191 -17.92 -9.37 -0.95
N SER A 192 -17.31 -10.00 0.05
CA SER A 192 -17.35 -11.47 0.20
C SER A 192 -18.74 -12.00 0.61
N GLU A 193 -19.46 -11.26 1.44
CA GLU A 193 -20.82 -11.60 1.87
C GLU A 193 -21.79 -11.56 0.70
N THR A 194 -21.65 -10.59 -0.22
CA THR A 194 -22.44 -10.55 -1.45
C THR A 194 -22.18 -11.75 -2.36
N LEU A 195 -20.94 -12.25 -2.44
CA LEU A 195 -20.60 -13.37 -3.34
C LEU A 195 -20.94 -14.75 -2.76
N ILE A 196 -20.61 -14.96 -1.49
CA ILE A 196 -20.63 -16.31 -0.88
C ILE A 196 -21.23 -16.33 0.53
N ASN A 197 -21.80 -15.22 1.00
CA ASN A 197 -22.43 -15.09 2.32
C ASN A 197 -21.50 -15.46 3.49
N LYS A 198 -20.20 -15.11 3.37
CA LYS A 198 -19.18 -15.28 4.42
C LYS A 198 -18.30 -14.03 4.52
N SER A 199 -17.89 -13.67 5.74
CA SER A 199 -17.02 -12.51 6.00
C SER A 199 -15.53 -12.87 5.89
N LEU A 200 -14.74 -12.04 5.21
CA LEU A 200 -13.28 -12.20 5.10
C LEU A 200 -12.53 -11.84 6.40
N PHE A 201 -13.05 -10.87 7.13
CA PHE A 201 -12.43 -10.28 8.31
C PHE A 201 -13.35 -10.45 9.53
N GLU A 202 -12.81 -11.08 10.58
CA GLU A 202 -13.50 -11.24 11.85
C GLU A 202 -12.98 -10.22 12.86
N SER A 203 -13.89 -9.48 13.51
CA SER A 203 -13.50 -8.45 14.48
C SER A 203 -12.82 -9.09 15.69
N MET A 204 -11.71 -8.48 16.10
CA MET A 204 -10.98 -8.86 17.31
C MET A 204 -11.33 -7.92 18.45
N GLU A 205 -11.27 -8.43 19.67
CA GLU A 205 -11.45 -7.60 20.86
C GLU A 205 -10.19 -6.79 21.13
N THR A 206 -10.39 -5.50 21.44
CA THR A 206 -9.31 -4.56 21.74
C THR A 206 -9.51 -3.95 23.13
N ARG A 207 -8.44 -3.87 23.92
CA ARG A 207 -8.41 -3.14 25.19
C ARG A 207 -7.64 -1.84 25.02
N ASN A 208 -8.30 -0.72 25.25
CA ASN A 208 -7.69 0.61 25.10
C ASN A 208 -7.12 1.12 26.43
N ALA A 209 -5.88 1.58 26.41
CA ALA A 209 -5.19 2.20 27.52
C ALA A 209 -4.48 3.48 27.04
N GLY A 210 -5.27 4.54 26.78
CA GLY A 210 -4.75 5.82 26.30
C GLY A 210 -4.11 5.67 24.93
N LYS A 211 -2.79 5.89 24.83
CA LYS A 211 -2.03 5.82 23.57
C LYS A 211 -1.62 4.40 23.18
N SER A 212 -1.97 3.40 23.97
CA SER A 212 -1.71 1.98 23.72
C SER A 212 -3.02 1.23 23.59
N VAL A 213 -3.10 0.32 22.63
CA VAL A 213 -4.22 -0.62 22.46
C VAL A 213 -3.67 -2.03 22.41
N THR A 214 -4.24 -2.92 23.22
CA THR A 214 -3.89 -4.34 23.25
C THR A 214 -4.93 -5.15 22.49
N ILE A 215 -4.46 -6.05 21.63
CA ILE A 215 -5.27 -7.03 20.90
C ILE A 215 -4.99 -8.40 21.51
N ASN A 216 -6.05 -9.15 21.82
CA ASN A 216 -5.91 -10.54 22.22
C ASN A 216 -5.95 -11.45 20.99
N VAL A 217 -4.90 -12.25 20.78
CA VAL A 217 -4.75 -13.12 19.62
C VAL A 217 -5.55 -14.40 19.85
N LYS A 218 -6.57 -14.65 19.03
CA LYS A 218 -7.46 -15.82 19.17
C LYS A 218 -6.90 -17.07 18.52
N ASP A 219 -6.24 -16.92 17.37
CA ASP A 219 -5.77 -18.01 16.53
C ASP A 219 -4.59 -17.56 15.66
N ASN A 220 -4.08 -18.46 14.82
CA ASN A 220 -2.89 -18.22 13.99
C ASN A 220 -3.19 -17.52 12.65
N ARG A 221 -4.26 -16.72 12.57
CA ARG A 221 -4.59 -15.95 11.36
C ARG A 221 -3.82 -14.64 11.28
N ASN A 222 -3.66 -14.13 10.07
CA ASN A 222 -3.06 -12.80 9.85
C ASN A 222 -3.97 -11.72 10.44
N ILE A 223 -3.37 -10.78 11.18
CA ILE A 223 -4.08 -9.69 11.83
C ILE A 223 -3.84 -8.40 11.05
N TYR A 224 -4.91 -7.63 10.88
CA TYR A 224 -4.91 -6.34 10.23
C TYR A 224 -5.55 -5.31 11.15
N VAL A 225 -5.04 -4.09 11.12
CA VAL A 225 -5.57 -2.99 11.94
C VAL A 225 -5.85 -1.76 11.10
N TYR A 226 -6.81 -0.97 11.54
CA TYR A 226 -7.13 0.32 10.94
C TYR A 226 -7.27 1.39 12.03
N ILE A 227 -6.45 2.43 11.94
CA ILE A 227 -6.34 3.46 12.99
C ILE A 227 -7.13 4.70 12.55
N SER A 228 -8.26 4.93 13.21
CA SER A 228 -9.21 5.99 12.88
C SER A 228 -8.63 7.40 13.00
N ASN A 229 -7.71 7.62 13.96
CA ASN A 229 -7.02 8.91 14.17
C ASN A 229 -5.55 8.90 13.70
N SER A 230 -5.18 8.02 12.75
CA SER A 230 -3.82 7.90 12.19
C SER A 230 -3.26 9.20 11.61
N ALA A 231 -4.12 10.10 11.12
CA ALA A 231 -3.71 11.36 10.51
C ALA A 231 -2.91 12.30 11.46
N LEU A 232 -3.01 12.08 12.78
CA LEU A 232 -2.33 12.83 13.83
C LEU A 232 -1.05 12.13 14.33
N LEU A 233 -0.65 11.01 13.70
CA LEU A 233 0.44 10.16 14.14
C LEU A 233 1.61 10.24 13.16
N LYS A 234 2.83 10.34 13.69
CA LYS A 234 4.05 10.17 12.89
C LYS A 234 4.33 8.68 12.63
N ASN A 235 4.26 7.89 13.70
CA ASN A 235 4.47 6.46 13.68
C ASN A 235 3.59 5.74 14.71
N VAL A 236 3.52 4.42 14.57
CA VAL A 236 2.93 3.49 15.52
C VAL A 236 3.84 2.27 15.61
N THR A 237 4.06 1.78 16.83
CA THR A 237 4.87 0.60 17.11
C THR A 237 3.98 -0.58 17.50
N VAL A 238 4.26 -1.75 16.94
CA VAL A 238 3.61 -3.02 17.28
C VAL A 238 4.60 -3.91 17.99
N ASN A 239 4.27 -4.28 19.22
CA ASN A 239 5.04 -5.19 20.05
C ASN A 239 4.27 -6.50 20.23
N LYS A 240 4.87 -7.61 19.83
CA LYS A 240 4.30 -8.96 19.92
C LYS A 240 5.04 -9.73 21.01
N SER A 241 4.33 -10.22 22.02
CA SER A 241 4.95 -10.98 23.11
C SER A 241 4.03 -12.10 23.62
N PRO A 242 4.44 -13.39 23.56
CA PRO A 242 5.63 -13.90 22.86
C PRO A 242 5.52 -13.75 21.34
N SER A 243 6.66 -13.73 20.64
CA SER A 243 6.71 -13.88 19.19
C SER A 243 7.07 -15.33 18.81
N TYR A 244 6.92 -15.66 17.53
CA TYR A 244 7.37 -16.95 16.99
C TYR A 244 8.90 -17.08 16.93
N ASP A 245 9.64 -15.97 17.00
CA ASP A 245 11.10 -15.95 16.90
C ASP A 245 11.71 -15.37 18.19
N MET A 246 12.21 -16.25 19.07
CA MET A 246 12.59 -15.86 20.44
C MET A 246 13.87 -14.99 20.50
N ASP A 247 14.69 -14.97 19.45
CA ASP A 247 15.97 -14.25 19.41
C ASP A 247 15.87 -12.85 18.77
N ASP A 248 14.73 -12.52 18.16
CA ASP A 248 14.46 -11.22 17.57
C ASP A 248 12.97 -10.91 17.81
N ASN A 249 12.68 -10.08 18.82
CA ASN A 249 11.37 -9.44 18.94
C ASN A 249 11.45 -8.06 18.26
N PRO A 250 11.56 -7.94 16.92
CA PRO A 250 11.65 -6.63 16.31
C PRO A 250 10.32 -5.94 16.52
N VAL A 251 10.36 -4.84 17.26
CA VAL A 251 9.25 -3.89 17.34
C VAL A 251 8.98 -3.41 15.92
N MET A 252 7.85 -3.80 15.36
CA MET A 252 7.45 -3.38 14.02
C MET A 252 6.97 -1.94 14.08
N THR A 253 7.52 -1.05 13.26
CA THR A 253 7.15 0.36 13.24
C THR A 253 6.50 0.73 11.92
N PHE A 254 5.26 1.22 11.97
CA PHE A 254 4.57 1.81 10.84
C PHE A 254 4.75 3.32 10.87
N SER A 255 5.09 3.90 9.73
CA SER A 255 5.22 5.35 9.53
C SER A 255 4.30 5.82 8.40
N ASN A 256 4.36 7.10 8.02
CA ASN A 256 3.54 7.67 6.94
C ASN A 256 2.02 7.51 7.14
N LEU A 257 1.59 7.58 8.40
CA LEU A 257 0.21 7.35 8.82
C LEU A 257 -0.73 8.55 8.58
N ARG A 258 -0.20 9.66 8.07
CA ARG A 258 -0.99 10.87 7.75
C ARG A 258 -2.20 10.55 6.86
N HIS A 259 -2.01 9.62 5.93
CA HIS A 259 -3.07 9.08 5.08
C HIS A 259 -3.49 7.73 5.65
N LYS A 260 -4.75 7.62 6.08
CA LYS A 260 -5.29 6.40 6.68
C LYS A 260 -5.25 5.25 5.69
N HIS A 261 -4.83 4.08 6.15
CA HIS A 261 -4.79 2.84 5.39
C HIS A 261 -4.77 1.65 6.35
N ILE A 262 -5.07 0.47 5.83
CA ILE A 262 -4.94 -0.78 6.58
C ILE A 262 -3.47 -1.04 6.88
N LEU A 263 -3.16 -1.54 8.07
CA LEU A 263 -1.83 -2.01 8.44
C LEU A 263 -1.90 -3.52 8.64
N SER A 264 -1.12 -4.28 7.87
CA SER A 264 -0.92 -5.71 8.09
C SER A 264 0.12 -5.89 9.18
N ILE A 265 -0.27 -6.40 10.35
CA ILE A 265 0.66 -6.64 11.45
C ILE A 265 1.13 -8.10 11.50
N GLY A 266 0.70 -8.93 10.55
CA GLY A 266 1.05 -10.35 10.46
C GLY A 266 0.39 -11.21 11.53
N LYS A 267 0.92 -12.41 11.76
CA LYS A 267 0.41 -13.36 12.75
C LYS A 267 0.93 -13.04 14.16
N GLY A 268 0.17 -13.49 15.16
CA GLY A 268 0.58 -13.53 16.57
C GLY A 268 0.51 -14.96 17.11
N VAL A 269 1.09 -15.18 18.28
CA VAL A 269 0.95 -16.46 18.99
C VAL A 269 -0.46 -16.55 19.58
N PRO A 270 -1.22 -17.64 19.38
CA PRO A 270 -2.55 -17.81 20.00
C PRO A 270 -2.50 -17.62 21.53
N ASP A 271 -3.57 -17.05 22.09
CA ASP A 271 -3.72 -16.72 23.50
C ASP A 271 -2.69 -15.70 24.06
N SER A 272 -1.95 -15.04 23.18
CA SER A 272 -1.04 -13.93 23.54
C SER A 272 -1.66 -12.55 23.31
N ASP A 273 -0.97 -11.53 23.81
CA ASP A 273 -1.33 -10.13 23.61
C ASP A 273 -0.36 -9.45 22.65
N ILE A 274 -0.91 -8.67 21.71
CA ILE A 274 -0.15 -7.74 20.87
C ILE A 274 -0.46 -6.33 21.33
N ALA A 275 0.56 -5.54 21.65
CA ALA A 275 0.42 -4.14 22.04
C ALA A 275 0.76 -3.22 20.87
N ILE A 276 -0.14 -2.28 20.59
CA ILE A 276 0.02 -1.26 19.55
C ILE A 276 0.03 0.11 20.21
N SER A 277 1.13 0.83 20.08
CA SER A 277 1.37 2.08 20.79
C SER A 277 1.75 3.21 19.85
N ALA A 278 1.33 4.43 20.18
CA ALA A 278 1.69 5.64 19.46
C ALA A 278 2.36 6.65 20.39
N GLU A 279 3.51 7.18 19.97
CA GLU A 279 4.16 8.31 20.65
C GLU A 279 3.80 9.61 19.92
N SER A 280 2.79 10.32 20.42
CA SER A 280 2.37 11.61 19.87
C SER A 280 1.82 12.52 20.96
N GLU A 281 2.20 13.79 20.94
CA GLU A 281 1.64 14.84 21.80
C GLU A 281 0.24 15.30 21.32
N ASP A 282 -0.10 15.03 20.05
CA ASP A 282 -1.32 15.49 19.39
C ASP A 282 -2.57 14.66 19.74
N ILE A 283 -2.40 13.52 20.42
CA ILE A 283 -3.49 12.65 20.84
C ILE A 283 -3.42 12.33 22.34
N THR A 284 -4.58 12.09 22.94
CA THR A 284 -4.68 11.53 24.31
C THR A 284 -4.97 10.03 24.28
N SER A 285 -5.69 9.57 23.26
CA SER A 285 -6.05 8.17 23.06
C SER A 285 -5.86 7.71 21.60
N LEU A 286 -5.45 6.46 21.43
CA LEU A 286 -5.34 5.79 20.13
C LEU A 286 -6.67 5.08 19.81
N PHE A 287 -7.26 5.35 18.64
CA PHE A 287 -8.51 4.69 18.21
C PHE A 287 -8.22 3.78 17.04
N LEU A 288 -8.26 2.46 17.27
CA LEU A 288 -8.04 1.46 16.23
C LEU A 288 -9.08 0.35 16.29
N THR A 289 -9.34 -0.25 15.14
CA THR A 289 -10.04 -1.54 15.02
C THR A 289 -9.05 -2.61 14.56
N ALA A 290 -9.26 -3.84 15.03
CA ALA A 290 -8.42 -4.99 14.70
C ALA A 290 -9.29 -6.14 14.17
N TYR A 291 -8.78 -6.83 13.16
CA TYR A 291 -9.46 -7.92 12.48
C TYR A 291 -8.50 -9.06 12.14
N SER A 292 -8.96 -10.31 12.29
CA SER A 292 -8.27 -11.50 11.80
C SER A 292 -8.81 -11.88 10.42
N PHE A 293 -7.90 -12.26 9.51
CA PHE A 293 -8.24 -12.59 8.13
C PHE A 293 -8.48 -14.09 7.92
N ASN A 294 -9.64 -14.44 7.35
CA ASN A 294 -10.05 -15.80 7.06
C ASN A 294 -9.57 -16.22 5.65
N GLU A 295 -8.48 -17.01 5.62
CA GLU A 295 -7.85 -17.51 4.39
C GLU A 295 -8.78 -18.40 3.57
N ASP A 296 -9.53 -19.30 4.22
CA ASP A 296 -10.44 -20.22 3.55
C ASP A 296 -11.57 -19.47 2.84
N VAL A 297 -12.13 -18.45 3.49
CA VAL A 297 -13.16 -17.58 2.88
C VAL A 297 -12.60 -16.83 1.69
N PHE A 298 -11.35 -16.38 1.75
CA PHE A 298 -10.70 -15.73 0.60
C PHE A 298 -10.51 -16.70 -0.57
N ILE A 299 -10.08 -17.92 -0.30
CA ILE A 299 -9.94 -18.96 -1.33
C ILE A 299 -11.32 -19.30 -1.94
N ASP A 300 -12.38 -19.39 -1.14
CA ASP A 300 -13.76 -19.56 -1.63
C ASP A 300 -14.19 -18.40 -2.55
N VAL A 301 -13.88 -17.14 -2.16
CA VAL A 301 -14.16 -15.95 -2.99
C VAL A 301 -13.39 -16.03 -4.31
N TYR A 302 -12.09 -16.33 -4.26
CA TYR A 302 -11.27 -16.49 -5.46
C TYR A 302 -11.86 -17.56 -6.39
N ASN A 303 -12.16 -18.75 -5.86
CA ASN A 303 -12.71 -19.87 -6.62
C ASN A 303 -14.09 -19.55 -7.21
N HIS A 304 -14.88 -18.69 -6.56
CA HIS A 304 -16.16 -18.21 -7.10
C HIS A 304 -15.93 -17.29 -8.30
N LEU A 305 -15.04 -16.30 -8.17
CA LEU A 305 -14.78 -15.28 -9.19
C LEU A 305 -13.95 -15.79 -10.37
N SER A 306 -13.10 -16.80 -10.17
CA SER A 306 -12.23 -17.35 -11.22
C SER A 306 -12.95 -18.28 -12.20
N LYS A 307 -14.26 -18.52 -12.05
CA LYS A 307 -15.03 -19.44 -12.91
C LYS A 307 -15.23 -18.91 -14.33
N ASN A 308 -15.52 -17.62 -14.45
CA ASN A 308 -15.80 -16.95 -15.72
C ASN A 308 -14.79 -15.81 -15.94
N PRO A 309 -13.50 -16.15 -16.19
CA PRO A 309 -12.43 -15.18 -16.29
C PRO A 309 -12.40 -14.48 -17.65
N PHE A 310 -12.04 -13.21 -17.68
CA PHE A 310 -11.59 -12.55 -18.90
C PHE A 310 -10.17 -13.03 -19.22
N VAL A 311 -10.07 -13.88 -20.25
CA VAL A 311 -8.80 -14.41 -20.74
C VAL A 311 -8.19 -13.39 -21.70
N VAL A 312 -7.14 -12.71 -21.24
CA VAL A 312 -6.41 -11.74 -22.06
C VAL A 312 -5.61 -12.49 -23.13
N GLU A 313 -5.89 -12.19 -24.40
CA GLU A 313 -5.21 -12.77 -25.56
C GLU A 313 -4.09 -11.85 -26.05
N GLU A 314 -4.33 -10.54 -26.01
CA GLU A 314 -3.40 -9.52 -26.49
C GLU A 314 -3.61 -8.22 -25.71
N TYR A 315 -2.51 -7.54 -25.37
CA TYR A 315 -2.57 -6.23 -24.74
C TYR A 315 -1.39 -5.36 -25.18
N GLY A 316 -1.61 -4.06 -25.19
CA GLY A 316 -0.59 -3.04 -25.43
C GLY A 316 -0.84 -1.81 -24.57
N ASP A 317 -0.17 -0.71 -24.88
CA ASP A 317 -0.27 0.53 -24.10
C ASP A 317 -1.65 1.19 -24.20
N THR A 318 -2.39 0.92 -25.28
CA THR A 318 -3.67 1.59 -25.59
C THR A 318 -4.83 0.63 -25.86
N PHE A 319 -4.63 -0.67 -25.68
CA PHE A 319 -5.69 -1.66 -25.91
C PHE A 319 -5.48 -2.92 -25.08
N ILE A 320 -6.58 -3.59 -24.78
CA ILE A 320 -6.61 -4.93 -24.21
C ILE A 320 -7.70 -5.70 -24.94
N ARG A 321 -7.37 -6.90 -25.39
CA ARG A 321 -8.26 -7.80 -26.11
C ARG A 321 -8.19 -9.17 -25.47
N GLY A 322 -9.35 -9.80 -25.41
CA GLY A 322 -9.48 -11.14 -24.86
C GLY A 322 -10.85 -11.69 -25.10
N THR A 323 -11.10 -12.84 -24.51
CA THR A 323 -12.37 -13.54 -24.56
C THR A 323 -12.87 -13.79 -23.14
N ILE A 324 -14.19 -13.82 -22.99
CA ILE A 324 -14.85 -14.23 -21.76
C ILE A 324 -15.99 -15.16 -22.16
N ASP A 325 -16.01 -16.33 -21.53
CA ASP A 325 -17.11 -17.28 -21.63
C ASP A 325 -17.78 -17.33 -20.25
N SER A 326 -19.11 -17.27 -20.24
CA SER A 326 -19.88 -17.12 -19.02
C SER A 326 -21.18 -17.90 -19.10
N ASP A 327 -21.44 -18.68 -18.06
CA ASP A 327 -22.72 -19.36 -17.83
C ASP A 327 -23.74 -18.48 -17.09
N ILE A 328 -23.35 -17.27 -16.72
CA ILE A 328 -24.22 -16.26 -16.08
C ILE A 328 -24.33 -14.99 -16.91
N ASP A 329 -25.53 -14.40 -16.92
CA ASP A 329 -25.74 -13.02 -17.37
C ASP A 329 -25.30 -12.05 -16.26
N GLY A 330 -24.63 -10.95 -16.62
CA GLY A 330 -24.16 -10.03 -15.60
C GLY A 330 -23.25 -8.91 -16.08
N ILE A 331 -22.47 -8.38 -15.14
CA ILE A 331 -21.47 -7.33 -15.37
C ILE A 331 -20.07 -7.93 -15.33
N MET A 332 -19.19 -7.49 -16.22
CA MET A 332 -17.77 -7.82 -16.14
C MET A 332 -17.06 -6.78 -15.27
N TYR A 333 -16.50 -7.21 -14.15
CA TYR A 333 -15.53 -6.41 -13.41
C TYR A 333 -14.22 -6.34 -14.22
N THR A 334 -13.54 -5.20 -14.17
CA THR A 334 -12.14 -5.12 -14.61
C THR A 334 -11.30 -4.35 -13.59
N SER A 335 -10.03 -4.74 -13.44
CA SER A 335 -9.07 -4.00 -12.62
C SER A 335 -8.51 -2.75 -13.32
N ILE A 336 -9.00 -2.42 -14.51
CA ILE A 336 -8.70 -1.18 -15.22
C ILE A 336 -9.59 -0.08 -14.63
N PRO A 337 -9.03 0.98 -14.03
CA PRO A 337 -9.82 2.08 -13.54
C PRO A 337 -10.61 2.75 -14.67
N PHE A 338 -11.85 3.12 -14.38
CA PHE A 338 -12.65 3.91 -15.31
C PHE A 338 -11.97 5.24 -15.66
N ASP A 339 -11.89 5.53 -16.96
CA ASP A 339 -11.49 6.82 -17.52
C ASP A 339 -12.28 7.06 -18.82
N ASN A 340 -12.61 8.31 -19.12
CA ASN A 340 -13.39 8.66 -20.33
C ASN A 340 -12.67 8.31 -21.65
N GLY A 341 -11.36 8.07 -21.60
CA GLY A 341 -10.57 7.63 -22.76
C GLY A 341 -10.79 6.16 -23.15
N TRP A 342 -11.25 5.31 -22.22
CA TRP A 342 -11.50 3.89 -22.51
C TRP A 342 -12.81 3.69 -23.25
N LYS A 343 -12.81 2.76 -24.21
CA LYS A 343 -14.00 2.29 -24.92
C LYS A 343 -14.03 0.77 -24.86
N ALA A 344 -15.17 0.21 -24.47
CA ALA A 344 -15.41 -1.21 -24.49
C ALA A 344 -16.22 -1.59 -25.73
N TYR A 345 -15.78 -2.63 -26.43
CA TYR A 345 -16.49 -3.22 -27.57
C TYR A 345 -16.68 -4.69 -27.25
N VAL A 346 -17.93 -5.15 -27.31
CA VAL A 346 -18.27 -6.56 -27.10
C VAL A 346 -18.78 -7.08 -28.44
N ASN A 347 -18.14 -8.13 -28.94
CA ASN A 347 -18.63 -8.89 -30.08
C ASN A 347 -19.32 -10.16 -29.57
N GLY A 348 -20.56 -10.36 -30.01
CA GLY A 348 -21.38 -11.54 -29.74
C GLY A 348 -22.38 -11.70 -30.87
#